data_AF-A0A7X8WEC9-F1
#
_entry.id   AF-A0A7X8WEC9-F1
#
_cell.length_a   1.000
_cell.length_b   1.000
_cell.length_c   1.000
_cell.angle_alpha   90.00
_cell.angle_beta   90.00
_cell.angle_gamma   90.00
#
_symmetry.space_group_name_H-M   'P 1'
#
loop_
_entity.id
_entity.type
_entity.pdbx_description
1 polymer ?
#
loop_
_entity_poly.entity_id
_entity_poly.type
_entity_poly.pdbx_seq_one_letter_code
_entity_poly.pdbx_strand_id
1 'polypeptide(L)'
;AEPRVLGKPNRETVDMIVAKTGWKREEIAFVGDRIYTDVATGVNNGAIGLLVLSGEADMNTVRESEVKPDGIFSDLGEIGDYLK
;
A
#
# COMPACT_ATOMS: atom_id res chain seq x y z
N ALA A 1 -4.27 -11.99 27.30
CA ALA A 1 -3.41 -11.63 26.15
C ALA A 1 -4.29 -10.94 25.13
N GLU A 2 -3.88 -9.79 24.61
CA GLU A 2 -4.61 -9.15 23.50
C GLU A 2 -4.32 -9.88 22.18
N PRO A 3 -5.30 -9.97 21.27
CA PRO A 3 -5.10 -10.62 19.98
C PRO A 3 -4.12 -9.81 19.11
N ARG A 4 -3.12 -10.48 18.54
CA ARG A 4 -2.20 -9.85 17.58
C ARG A 4 -2.87 -9.79 16.20
N VAL A 5 -3.04 -8.59 15.66
CA VAL A 5 -3.54 -8.37 14.29
C VAL A 5 -2.37 -8.51 13.32
N LEU A 6 -2.46 -9.46 12.39
CA LEU A 6 -1.37 -9.77 11.43
C LEU A 6 -1.59 -9.12 10.05
N GLY A 7 -2.83 -8.72 9.77
CA GLY A 7 -3.19 -8.10 8.50
C GLY A 7 -2.68 -6.68 8.36
N LYS A 8 -3.03 -6.03 7.26
CA LYS A 8 -2.73 -4.62 6.99
C LYS A 8 -3.19 -3.72 8.15
N PRO A 9 -2.46 -2.65 8.51
CA PRO A 9 -1.20 -2.17 7.92
C PRO A 9 0.08 -2.80 8.51
N ASN A 10 -0.03 -3.94 9.20
CA ASN A 10 1.06 -4.48 10.01
C ASN A 10 2.19 -5.11 9.17
N ARG A 11 3.41 -5.03 9.72
CA ARG A 11 4.65 -5.56 9.12
C ARG A 11 4.55 -7.03 8.73
N GLU A 12 3.83 -7.82 9.52
CA GLU A 12 3.63 -9.24 9.29
C GLU A 12 3.03 -9.54 7.91
N THR A 13 2.24 -8.62 7.35
CA THR A 13 1.72 -8.75 5.99
C THR A 13 2.85 -8.69 4.96
N VAL A 14 3.77 -7.70 5.05
CA VAL A 14 4.92 -7.59 4.14
C VAL A 14 5.88 -8.76 4.32
N ASP A 15 6.18 -9.14 5.56
CA ASP A 15 7.06 -10.27 5.88
C ASP A 15 6.55 -11.58 5.26
N MET A 16 5.23 -11.80 5.29
CA MET A 16 4.61 -12.97 4.68
C MET A 16 4.73 -12.96 3.15
N ILE A 17 4.61 -11.81 2.49
CA ILE A 17 4.79 -11.71 1.03
C ILE A 17 6.24 -11.94 0.64
N VAL A 18 7.19 -11.34 1.36
CA VAL A 18 8.64 -11.57 1.15
C VAL A 18 8.96 -13.06 1.29
N ALA A 19 8.50 -13.69 2.38
CA ALA A 19 8.75 -15.11 2.61
C ALA A 19 8.14 -16.02 1.53
N LYS A 20 6.99 -15.65 0.95
CA LYS A 20 6.32 -16.43 -0.09
C LYS A 20 6.92 -16.25 -1.49
N THR A 21 7.44 -15.05 -1.79
CA THR A 21 7.83 -14.68 -3.15
C THR A 21 9.34 -14.64 -3.36
N GLY A 22 10.12 -14.43 -2.29
CA GLY A 22 11.56 -14.24 -2.36
C GLY A 22 12.01 -12.86 -2.85
N TRP A 23 11.08 -11.98 -3.21
CA TRP A 23 11.38 -10.60 -3.60
C TRP A 23 11.84 -9.76 -2.41
N LYS A 24 12.71 -8.78 -2.69
CA LYS A 24 13.06 -7.78 -1.69
C LYS A 24 11.87 -6.86 -1.45
N ARG A 25 11.82 -6.22 -0.29
CA ARG A 25 10.69 -5.35 0.07
C ARG A 25 10.54 -4.19 -0.89
N GLU A 26 11.67 -3.63 -1.34
CA GLU A 26 11.72 -2.49 -2.25
C GLU A 26 11.27 -2.87 -3.68
N GLU A 27 11.12 -4.16 -3.97
CA GLU A 27 10.62 -4.70 -5.23
C GLU A 27 9.11 -5.05 -5.16
N ILE A 28 8.46 -4.80 -4.01
CA ILE A 28 7.05 -5.11 -3.77
C ILE A 28 6.25 -3.81 -3.67
N ALA A 29 5.13 -3.74 -4.40
CA ALA A 29 4.17 -2.64 -4.30
C ALA A 29 2.82 -3.11 -3.73
N PHE A 30 2.29 -2.36 -2.78
CA PHE A 30 0.94 -2.45 -2.28
C PHE A 30 0.08 -1.40 -2.96
N VAL A 31 -0.91 -1.86 -3.73
CA VAL A 31 -1.86 -1.00 -4.45
C VAL A 31 -3.23 -1.11 -3.80
N GLY A 32 -3.86 0.01 -3.47
CA GLY A 32 -5.21 0.00 -2.92
C GLY A 32 -5.85 1.38 -2.81
N ASP A 33 -7.12 1.38 -2.45
CA ASP A 33 -7.96 2.58 -2.33
C ASP A 33 -8.05 3.10 -0.90
N ARG A 34 -7.44 2.42 0.08
CA ARG A 34 -7.38 2.87 1.49
C ARG A 34 -5.97 3.27 1.89
N ILE A 35 -5.79 4.55 2.24
CA ILE A 35 -4.49 5.08 2.63
C ILE A 35 -3.95 4.49 3.95
N TYR A 36 -4.82 4.28 4.94
CA TYR A 36 -4.45 3.86 6.30
C TYR A 36 -4.23 2.35 6.45
N THR A 37 -4.59 1.55 5.44
CA THR A 37 -4.37 0.10 5.42
C THR A 37 -3.50 -0.30 4.26
N ASP A 38 -3.99 -0.20 3.03
CA ASP A 38 -3.29 -0.70 1.84
C ASP A 38 -1.96 0.01 1.63
N VAL A 39 -2.01 1.33 1.49
CA VAL A 39 -0.83 2.16 1.23
C VAL A 39 0.10 2.17 2.44
N ALA A 40 -0.46 2.33 3.65
CA ALA A 40 0.29 2.26 4.90
C ALA A 40 1.06 0.94 5.06
N THR A 41 0.53 -0.18 4.56
CA THR A 41 1.24 -1.47 4.59
C THR A 41 2.56 -1.38 3.83
N GLY A 42 2.56 -0.76 2.65
CA GLY A 42 3.77 -0.54 1.88
C GLY A 42 4.71 0.44 2.58
N VAL A 43 4.28 1.70 2.64
CA VAL A 43 5.07 2.86 3.06
C VAL A 43 5.73 2.64 4.43
N ASN A 44 4.96 2.16 5.42
CA ASN A 44 5.46 2.06 6.79
C ASN A 44 6.37 0.84 7.01
N ASN A 45 6.42 -0.10 6.06
CA ASN A 45 7.15 -1.36 6.23
C ASN A 45 8.24 -1.57 5.17
N GLY A 46 8.63 -0.52 4.44
CA GLY A 46 9.75 -0.53 3.49
C GLY A 46 9.42 -1.14 2.13
N ALA A 47 8.14 -1.29 1.81
CA ALA A 47 7.67 -1.60 0.46
C ALA A 47 7.05 -0.34 -0.18
N ILE A 48 6.72 -0.40 -1.46
CA ILE A 48 6.09 0.73 -2.18
C ILE A 48 4.59 0.74 -1.86
N GLY A 49 4.01 1.91 -1.54
CA GLY A 49 2.57 2.09 -1.36
C GLY A 49 1.97 3.00 -2.44
N LEU A 50 1.11 2.43 -3.29
CA LEU A 50 0.44 3.15 -4.37
C LEU A 50 -1.05 3.30 -4.06
N LEU A 51 -1.55 4.53 -4.13
CA LEU A 51 -2.95 4.84 -3.92
C LEU A 51 -3.69 4.91 -5.27
N VAL A 52 -4.85 4.27 -5.35
CA VAL A 52 -5.81 4.51 -6.44
C VAL A 52 -7.03 5.28 -5.90
N LEU A 53 -7.48 6.28 -6.65
CA LEU A 53 -8.60 7.17 -6.25
C LEU A 53 -9.97 6.67 -6.76
N SER A 54 -10.05 5.43 -7.23
CA SER A 54 -11.28 4.81 -7.74
C SER A 54 -12.21 4.26 -6.65
N GLY A 55 -11.84 4.39 -5.37
CA GLY A 55 -12.53 3.77 -4.24
C GLY A 55 -12.70 4.73 -3.06
N GLU A 56 -12.29 4.30 -1.87
CA GLU A 56 -12.55 5.02 -0.60
C GLU A 56 -11.79 6.34 -0.46
N ALA A 57 -10.50 6.38 -0.80
CA ALA A 57 -9.67 7.57 -0.64
C ALA A 57 -9.86 8.58 -1.77
N ASP A 58 -9.87 9.85 -1.40
CA ASP A 58 -9.84 11.00 -2.30
C ASP A 58 -8.61 11.88 -2.02
N MET A 59 -8.46 12.99 -2.75
CA MET A 59 -7.35 13.91 -2.53
C MET A 59 -7.41 14.66 -1.20
N ASN A 60 -8.56 14.72 -0.52
CA ASN A 60 -8.63 15.29 0.84
C ASN A 60 -8.05 14.30 1.85
N THR A 61 -8.37 13.01 1.69
CA THR A 61 -7.79 11.90 2.46
C THR A 61 -6.26 11.92 2.38
N VAL A 62 -5.69 12.18 1.18
CA VAL A 62 -4.23 12.32 0.98
C VAL A 62 -3.65 13.53 1.71
N ARG A 63 -4.36 14.67 1.69
CA ARG A 63 -3.91 15.91 2.34
C ARG A 63 -3.85 15.74 3.86
N GLU A 64 -4.86 15.10 4.43
CA GLU A 64 -5.02 14.92 5.88
C GLU A 64 -4.22 13.74 6.44
N SER A 65 -3.88 12.74 5.62
CA SER A 65 -3.15 11.56 6.10
C SER A 65 -1.69 11.84 6.45
N GLU A 66 -1.19 11.23 7.52
CA GLU A 66 0.24 11.18 7.83
C GLU A 66 1.00 10.27 6.87
N VAL A 67 0.33 9.25 6.32
CA VAL A 67 0.91 8.33 5.33
C VAL A 67 0.93 9.03 3.98
N LYS A 68 2.11 9.15 3.38
CA LYS A 68 2.27 9.72 2.03
C LYS A 68 2.49 8.58 1.04
N PRO A 69 1.55 8.34 0.10
CA PRO A 69 1.74 7.33 -0.94
C PRO A 69 2.96 7.66 -1.80
N ASP A 70 3.67 6.64 -2.26
CA ASP A 70 4.79 6.79 -3.22
C ASP A 70 4.29 7.16 -4.62
N GLY A 71 3.02 6.85 -4.92
CA GLY A 71 2.33 7.25 -6.14
C GLY A 71 0.82 7.30 -5.92
N ILE A 72 0.16 8.19 -6.67
CA ILE A 72 -1.29 8.36 -6.66
C ILE A 72 -1.78 8.28 -8.10
N PHE A 73 -2.78 7.44 -8.33
CA PHE A 73 -3.36 7.14 -9.63
C PHE A 73 -4.89 7.26 -9.57
N SER A 74 -5.55 7.51 -10.70
CA SER A 74 -7.00 7.50 -10.80
C SER A 74 -7.58 6.12 -10.53
N ASP A 75 -6.95 5.08 -11.09
CA ASP A 75 -7.41 3.69 -11.05
C ASP A 75 -6.27 2.71 -11.45
N LEU A 76 -6.57 1.41 -11.45
CA LEU A 76 -5.60 0.38 -11.86
C LEU A 76 -5.24 0.43 -13.36
N GLY A 77 -6.11 1.00 -14.20
CA GLY A 77 -5.86 1.17 -15.63
C GLY A 77 -4.72 2.16 -15.87
N GLU A 78 -4.70 3.29 -15.15
CA GLU A 78 -3.61 4.27 -15.22
C GLU A 78 -2.26 3.65 -14.80
N ILE A 79 -2.24 2.81 -13.76
CA ILE A 79 -1.04 2.05 -13.39
C ILE A 79 -0.60 1.14 -14.55
N GLY A 80 -1.55 0.43 -15.16
CA GLY A 80 -1.28 -0.43 -16.31
C GLY A 80 -0.71 0.34 -17.51
N ASP A 81 -1.12 1.59 -17.72
CA ASP A 81 -0.56 2.45 -18.76
C ASP A 81 0.83 2.98 -18.41
N TYR A 82 1.11 3.25 -17.13
CA TYR A 82 2.43 3.69 -16.65
C TYR A 82 3.51 2.60 -16.74
N LEU A 83 3.13 1.33 -16.64
CA LEU A 83 4.06 0.19 -16.64
C LEU A 83 4.39 -0.36 -18.03
N LYS A 84 3.79 0.17 -19.09
CA LYS A 84 4.07 -0.21 -20.49
C LYS A 84 5.37 0.41 -21.00
#